data_AF-A0AA39JMV2-F1
#
_entry.id   AF-A0AA39JMV2-F1
#
_cell.length_a   1.000
_cell.length_b   1.000
_cell.length_c   1.000
_cell.angle_alpha   90.00
_cell.angle_beta   90.00
_cell.angle_gamma   90.00
#
_symmetry.space_group_name_H-M   'P 1'
#
loop_
_entity.id
_entity.type
_entity.pdbx_description
1 polymer ?
#
loop_
_entity_poly.entity_id
_entity_poly.type
_entity_poly.pdbx_seq_one_letter_code
_entity_poly.pdbx_strand_id
1 'polypeptide(L)'
;MDIQGVVHLSPALSIKQDAICSPGFPPHAIAHVSFLAGDGDNDSEHVIVRDGHVLRVFAPKRHIVGQHKSEHELEVHHFVGLIETLISTIDFEQSSTVFLVLRRNGHCLVPTLLRPTTFTVTHLTWERLIDEREIEINEWTYDMNRRGRWNNTDVEIWYGHEDHYLRFMQKTMVSLDALRQRNLDLHFKVLGHMVHDDEVVGIVMEPKGGRYVEFRDRVLAYNAFQELQKDNLLIGFPQFSFSNMKISDGKEHFETRTLQLLRDLSYERDPERSAHTRKNHWDSLDSMMDILESLMRVCNQNP
;
A
#
# COMPACT_ATOMS: atom_id res chain seq x y z
N MET A 1 31.51 -24.35 18.19
CA MET A 1 32.66 -23.80 17.46
C MET A 1 32.21 -22.44 16.96
N ASP A 2 32.55 -21.41 17.72
CA ASP A 2 32.23 -20.01 17.45
C ASP A 2 32.92 -19.54 16.17
N ILE A 3 32.20 -18.81 15.32
CA ILE A 3 32.70 -17.61 14.64
C ILE A 3 31.55 -16.59 14.58
N GLN A 4 31.76 -15.48 15.28
CA GLN A 4 30.96 -14.25 15.25
C GLN A 4 31.14 -13.52 13.92
N GLY A 5 30.07 -12.87 13.46
CA GLY A 5 30.10 -11.86 12.40
C GLY A 5 29.07 -10.78 12.68
N VAL A 6 29.47 -9.76 13.43
CA VAL A 6 28.70 -8.53 13.67
C VAL A 6 28.80 -7.65 12.43
N VAL A 7 27.65 -7.16 11.94
CA VAL A 7 27.60 -5.98 11.07
C VAL A 7 26.60 -5.00 11.66
N HIS A 8 27.11 -3.86 12.09
CA HIS A 8 26.34 -2.71 12.54
C HIS A 8 25.66 -2.05 11.34
N LEU A 9 24.34 -1.96 11.36
CA LEU A 9 23.55 -0.99 10.60
C LEU A 9 22.52 -0.35 11.54
N SER A 10 22.31 0.95 11.35
CA SER A 10 21.60 1.90 12.22
C SER A 10 20.21 1.42 12.71
N PRO A 11 19.76 1.76 13.94
CA PRO A 11 18.55 1.20 14.52
C PRO A 11 17.29 1.90 14.00
N ALA A 12 16.76 1.47 12.85
CA ALA A 12 15.35 1.58 12.47
C ALA A 12 15.14 0.99 11.07
N LEU A 13 14.97 -0.33 10.97
CA LEU A 13 14.40 -0.98 9.78
C LEU A 13 13.86 -2.35 10.21
N SER A 14 12.54 -2.45 10.35
CA SER A 14 11.84 -3.72 10.41
C SER A 14 10.94 -3.80 9.19
N ILE A 15 11.44 -4.44 8.13
CA ILE A 15 10.66 -4.80 6.95
C ILE A 15 10.26 -6.27 7.08
N LYS A 16 8.96 -6.55 7.03
CA LYS A 16 8.41 -7.89 6.82
C LYS A 16 7.44 -7.87 5.65
N GLN A 17 7.99 -8.01 4.46
CA GLN A 17 7.46 -8.67 3.25
C GLN A 17 8.58 -8.51 2.20
N ASP A 18 8.98 -9.62 1.57
CA ASP A 18 10.21 -9.88 0.79
C ASP A 18 10.87 -8.71 0.00
N ALA A 19 11.29 -7.66 0.71
CA ALA A 19 12.13 -6.60 0.17
C ALA A 19 13.57 -7.12 0.17
N ILE A 20 14.06 -7.45 -1.02
CA ILE A 20 15.46 -7.84 -1.21
C ILE A 20 16.26 -6.54 -1.33
N CYS A 21 16.88 -6.12 -0.24
CA CYS A 21 17.88 -5.04 -0.27
C CYS A 21 19.19 -5.59 -0.86
N SER A 22 19.41 -5.35 -2.15
CA SER A 22 20.61 -5.77 -2.87
C SER A 22 21.75 -4.73 -2.75
N PRO A 23 23.02 -5.15 -2.61
CA PRO A 23 24.16 -4.24 -2.62
C PRO A 23 24.52 -3.84 -4.05
N GLY A 24 24.45 -2.54 -4.32
CA GLY A 24 24.64 -1.93 -5.64
C GLY A 24 23.55 -0.87 -5.82
N PHE A 25 23.84 0.35 -5.38
CA PHE A 25 22.94 1.48 -5.63
C PHE A 25 23.39 2.18 -6.91
N PRO A 26 22.46 2.64 -7.77
CA PRO A 26 22.78 3.68 -8.73
C PRO A 26 23.36 4.86 -7.95
N PRO A 27 24.44 5.52 -8.39
CA PRO A 27 25.11 6.60 -7.65
C PRO A 27 24.23 7.82 -7.33
N HIS A 28 22.96 7.82 -7.77
CA HIS A 28 21.99 8.89 -7.64
C HIS A 28 20.60 8.44 -7.16
N ALA A 29 20.39 7.16 -6.80
CA ALA A 29 19.12 6.70 -6.24
C ALA A 29 19.23 6.58 -4.71
N ILE A 30 18.26 7.16 -4.01
CA ILE A 30 18.14 7.17 -2.56
C ILE A 30 17.51 5.85 -2.08
N ALA A 31 16.64 5.24 -2.89
CA ALA A 31 16.02 3.95 -2.61
C ALA A 31 15.64 3.23 -3.91
N HIS A 32 15.69 1.89 -3.86
CA HIS A 32 15.12 1.00 -4.88
C HIS A 32 14.27 -0.06 -4.21
N VAL A 33 13.00 -0.18 -4.61
CA VAL A 33 12.07 -1.21 -4.12
C VAL A 33 11.54 -1.97 -5.32
N SER A 34 11.60 -3.30 -5.27
CA SER A 34 11.07 -4.15 -6.34
C SER A 34 9.82 -4.88 -5.85
N PHE A 35 8.75 -4.80 -6.62
CA PHE A 35 7.50 -5.49 -6.35
C PHE A 35 7.24 -6.52 -7.44
N LEU A 36 6.84 -7.71 -7.00
CA LEU A 36 6.18 -8.67 -7.88
C LEU A 36 4.75 -8.17 -8.10
N ALA A 37 4.41 -7.81 -9.34
CA ALA A 37 3.02 -7.60 -9.67
C ALA A 37 2.27 -8.93 -9.47
N GLY A 38 1.05 -8.84 -8.92
CA GLY A 38 0.25 -10.00 -8.50
C GLY A 38 -0.02 -11.00 -9.62
N ASP A 39 -0.58 -12.16 -9.26
CA ASP A 39 -0.98 -13.20 -10.21
C ASP A 39 -1.90 -12.60 -11.29
N GLY A 40 -1.35 -12.40 -12.50
CA GLY A 40 -2.06 -11.82 -13.65
C GLY A 40 -1.37 -10.63 -14.33
N ASP A 41 -0.46 -9.92 -13.65
CA ASP A 41 0.32 -8.86 -14.30
C ASP A 41 1.62 -9.43 -14.87
N ASN A 42 1.91 -9.05 -16.12
CA ASN A 42 3.08 -9.53 -16.85
C ASN A 42 4.36 -8.72 -16.58
N ASP A 43 4.30 -7.71 -15.71
CA ASP A 43 5.44 -6.82 -15.46
C ASP A 43 5.89 -6.93 -13.99
N SER A 44 7.16 -6.67 -13.74
CA SER A 44 7.74 -6.40 -12.44
C SER A 44 7.85 -4.88 -12.27
N GLU A 45 7.54 -4.39 -11.08
CA GLU A 45 7.58 -2.96 -10.80
C GLU A 45 8.80 -2.63 -9.94
N HIS A 46 9.58 -1.66 -10.39
CA HIS A 46 10.75 -1.15 -9.69
C HIS A 46 10.55 0.32 -9.37
N VAL A 47 10.54 0.68 -8.09
CA VAL A 47 10.38 2.07 -7.64
C VAL A 47 11.75 2.64 -7.30
N ILE A 48 12.11 3.74 -7.94
CA ILE A 48 13.36 4.46 -7.76
C ILE A 48 13.06 5.83 -7.19
N VAL A 49 13.71 6.19 -6.09
CA VAL A 49 13.58 7.51 -5.48
C VAL A 49 14.87 8.31 -5.71
N ARG A 50 14.75 9.53 -6.24
CA ARG A 50 15.87 10.44 -6.47
C ARG A 50 15.44 11.87 -6.24
N ASP A 51 16.16 12.61 -5.39
CA ASP A 51 15.94 14.05 -5.17
C ASP A 51 14.45 14.37 -4.85
N GLY A 52 13.78 13.53 -4.05
CA GLY A 52 12.35 13.66 -3.72
C GLY A 52 11.37 13.16 -4.79
N HIS A 53 11.84 12.81 -5.99
CA HIS A 53 11.03 12.28 -7.08
C HIS A 53 10.93 10.76 -6.99
N VAL A 54 9.78 10.23 -7.41
CA VAL A 54 9.50 8.80 -7.48
C VAL A 54 9.35 8.42 -8.93
N LEU A 55 10.16 7.48 -9.38
CA LEU A 55 10.08 6.89 -10.70
C LEU A 55 9.71 5.43 -10.60
N ARG A 56 8.58 5.06 -11.19
CA ARG A 56 8.14 3.68 -11.34
C ARG A 56 8.68 3.15 -12.67
N VAL A 57 9.40 2.04 -12.62
CA VAL A 57 9.94 1.36 -13.79
C VAL A 57 9.28 0.00 -13.92
N PHE A 58 8.46 -0.16 -14.95
CA PHE A 58 7.83 -1.43 -15.29
C PHE A 58 8.74 -2.21 -16.22
N ALA A 59 9.17 -3.40 -15.78
CA ALA A 59 10.00 -4.30 -16.56
C ALA A 59 9.20 -5.58 -16.88
N PRO A 60 9.17 -6.03 -18.15
CA PRO A 60 8.42 -7.23 -18.52
C PRO A 60 8.98 -8.45 -17.77
N LYS A 61 8.11 -9.22 -17.14
CA LYS A 61 8.47 -10.53 -16.56
C LYS A 61 9.04 -11.38 -17.67
N ARG A 62 10.25 -11.92 -17.48
CA ARG A 62 10.66 -13.05 -18.31
C ARG A 62 9.84 -14.24 -17.86
N HIS A 63 9.31 -15.00 -18.81
CA HIS A 63 8.75 -16.32 -18.50
C HIS A 63 9.91 -17.22 -18.04
N ILE A 64 10.26 -17.14 -16.75
CA ILE A 64 11.19 -18.08 -16.14
C ILE A 64 10.40 -19.36 -15.88
N VAL A 65 10.67 -20.38 -16.69
CA VAL A 65 10.12 -21.72 -16.53
C VAL A 65 10.91 -22.39 -15.41
N GLY A 66 10.60 -22.03 -14.16
CA GLY A 66 11.27 -22.56 -12.96
C GLY A 66 10.76 -21.90 -11.69
N GLN A 67 10.39 -22.70 -10.67
CA GLN A 67 9.88 -22.22 -9.38
C GLN A 67 10.99 -22.01 -8.34
N HIS A 68 12.24 -21.79 -8.75
CA HIS A 68 13.34 -21.66 -7.79
C HIS A 68 13.56 -20.19 -7.38
N LYS A 69 13.45 -19.91 -6.08
CA LYS A 69 13.68 -18.60 -5.45
C LYS A 69 14.98 -17.92 -5.89
N SER A 70 16.03 -18.71 -6.17
CA SER A 70 17.32 -18.23 -6.67
C SER A 70 17.28 -17.63 -8.08
N GLU A 71 16.35 -18.06 -8.93
CA GLU A 71 16.23 -17.57 -10.32
C GLU A 71 15.56 -16.19 -10.36
N HIS A 72 14.62 -15.94 -9.44
CA HIS A 72 13.98 -14.64 -9.26
C HIS A 72 14.95 -13.57 -8.76
N GLU A 73 15.79 -13.91 -7.78
CA GLU A 73 16.84 -13.00 -7.29
C GLU A 73 17.76 -12.55 -8.44
N LEU A 74 18.17 -13.50 -9.30
CA LEU A 74 18.98 -13.21 -10.49
C LEU A 74 18.26 -12.31 -11.50
N GLU A 75 16.93 -12.47 -11.68
CA GLU A 75 16.14 -11.61 -12.55
C GLU A 75 16.04 -10.18 -12.03
N VAL A 76 15.74 -10.01 -10.74
CA VAL A 76 15.70 -8.69 -10.09
C VAL A 76 17.06 -8.00 -10.24
N HIS A 77 18.16 -8.69 -9.93
CA HIS A 77 19.52 -8.14 -10.10
C HIS A 77 19.81 -7.75 -11.55
N HIS A 78 19.36 -8.54 -12.52
CA HIS A 78 19.53 -8.23 -13.94
C HIS A 78 18.81 -6.94 -14.33
N PHE A 79 17.53 -6.77 -13.93
CA PHE A 79 16.78 -5.56 -14.22
C PHE A 79 17.33 -4.35 -13.48
N VAL A 80 17.75 -4.49 -12.21
CA VAL A 80 18.44 -3.42 -11.47
C VAL A 80 19.62 -2.89 -12.28
N GLY A 81 20.53 -3.77 -12.74
CA GLY A 81 21.71 -3.35 -13.50
C GLY A 81 21.39 -2.70 -14.84
N LEU A 82 20.33 -3.16 -15.53
CA LEU A 82 19.84 -2.51 -16.76
C LEU A 82 19.27 -1.12 -16.46
N ILE A 83 18.44 -1.00 -15.42
CA ILE A 83 17.84 0.28 -15.05
C ILE A 83 18.93 1.26 -14.62
N GLU A 84 19.88 0.85 -13.78
CA GLU A 84 21.05 1.64 -13.40
C GLU A 84 21.81 2.24 -14.58
N THR A 85 22.02 1.44 -15.63
CA THR A 85 22.75 1.86 -16.83
C THR A 85 21.95 2.85 -17.68
N LEU A 86 20.62 2.72 -17.68
CA LEU A 86 19.73 3.48 -18.55
C LEU A 86 19.09 4.68 -17.84
N ILE A 87 19.14 4.76 -16.51
CA ILE A 87 18.38 5.75 -15.73
C ILE A 87 18.78 7.20 -16.04
N SER A 88 20.02 7.42 -16.47
CA SER A 88 20.50 8.74 -16.89
C SER A 88 19.82 9.27 -18.17
N THR A 89 19.08 8.42 -18.90
CA THR A 89 18.31 8.85 -20.08
C THR A 89 16.91 9.36 -19.70
N ILE A 90 16.54 9.31 -18.43
CA ILE A 90 15.21 9.71 -17.95
C ILE A 90 15.32 11.06 -17.24
N ASP A 91 14.40 11.94 -17.60
CA ASP A 91 14.14 13.18 -16.87
C ASP A 91 13.08 12.92 -15.80
N PHE A 92 13.50 12.94 -14.53
CA PHE A 92 12.64 12.67 -13.37
C PHE A 92 11.65 13.82 -13.10
N GLU A 93 11.92 15.02 -13.59
CA GLU A 93 11.00 16.16 -13.46
C GLU A 93 9.85 16.07 -14.47
N GLN A 94 9.99 15.23 -15.51
CA GLN A 94 9.01 15.08 -16.57
C GLN A 94 8.35 13.68 -16.61
N SER A 95 8.75 12.76 -15.73
CA SER A 95 8.27 11.38 -15.75
C SER A 95 8.17 10.78 -14.35
N SER A 96 7.00 10.25 -13.99
CA SER A 96 6.80 9.38 -12.81
C SER A 96 6.76 7.90 -13.16
N THR A 97 6.57 7.56 -14.43
CA THR A 97 6.43 6.17 -14.91
C THR A 97 7.27 5.94 -16.16
N VAL A 98 7.98 4.82 -16.20
CA VAL A 98 8.88 4.41 -17.28
C VAL A 98 8.70 2.93 -17.56
N PHE A 99 8.83 2.52 -18.81
CA PHE A 99 8.80 1.12 -19.23
C PHE A 99 10.18 0.68 -19.72
N LEU A 100 10.72 -0.39 -19.15
CA LEU A 100 11.89 -1.07 -19.67
C LEU A 100 11.47 -1.96 -20.84
N VAL A 101 11.87 -1.63 -22.05
CA VAL A 101 11.48 -2.35 -23.26
C VAL A 101 12.68 -2.88 -24.01
N LEU A 102 12.55 -4.07 -24.60
CA LEU A 102 13.53 -4.62 -25.51
C LEU A 102 13.29 -4.10 -26.93
N ARG A 103 14.28 -3.42 -27.50
CA ARG A 103 14.30 -2.95 -28.91
C ARG A 103 15.37 -3.71 -29.70
N ARG A 104 15.42 -3.50 -31.03
CA ARG A 104 16.41 -4.13 -31.92
C ARG A 104 17.87 -3.88 -31.49
N ASN A 105 18.15 -2.75 -30.83
CA ASN A 105 19.50 -2.35 -30.43
C ASN A 105 19.78 -2.58 -28.93
N GLY A 106 18.94 -3.37 -28.25
CA GLY A 106 19.04 -3.63 -26.82
C GLY A 106 17.89 -3.04 -26.01
N HIS A 107 18.04 -3.04 -24.69
CA HIS A 107 17.05 -2.50 -23.77
C HIS A 107 17.08 -0.97 -23.76
N CYS A 108 15.92 -0.35 -23.63
CA CYS A 108 15.81 1.09 -23.39
C CYS A 108 14.67 1.38 -22.40
N LEU A 109 14.77 2.52 -21.74
CA LEU A 109 13.70 3.06 -20.90
C LEU A 109 12.83 3.99 -21.74
N VAL A 110 11.51 3.78 -21.71
CA VAL A 110 10.52 4.62 -22.41
C VAL A 110 9.71 5.36 -21.35
N PRO A 111 9.93 6.68 -21.18
CA PRO A 111 9.16 7.47 -20.24
C PRO A 111 7.72 7.68 -20.69
N THR A 112 6.82 7.70 -19.71
CA THR A 112 5.49 8.27 -19.86
C THR A 112 5.54 9.70 -19.33
N LEU A 113 5.16 10.65 -20.17
CA LEU A 113 5.10 12.06 -19.78
C LEU A 113 4.18 12.23 -18.56
N LEU A 114 4.66 12.97 -17.57
CA LEU A 114 3.83 13.45 -16.47
C LEU A 114 2.64 14.18 -17.04
N ARG A 115 1.45 13.68 -16.71
CA ARG A 115 0.20 14.36 -17.00
C ARG A 115 -0.24 15.04 -15.71
N PRO A 116 -0.57 16.34 -15.74
CA PRO A 116 -1.25 16.97 -14.62
C PRO A 116 -2.47 16.13 -14.24
N THR A 117 -2.67 15.95 -12.94
CA THR A 117 -3.90 15.35 -12.43
C THR A 117 -5.07 16.23 -12.83
N THR A 118 -6.11 15.62 -13.39
CA THR A 118 -7.35 16.33 -13.76
C THR A 118 -8.43 16.17 -12.70
N PHE A 119 -8.22 15.24 -11.76
CA PHE A 119 -9.15 14.98 -10.67
C PHE A 119 -8.71 15.71 -9.40
N THR A 120 -9.55 16.63 -8.92
CA THR A 120 -9.41 17.26 -7.60
C THR A 120 -10.30 16.54 -6.59
N VAL A 121 -9.78 16.28 -5.39
CA VAL A 121 -10.58 15.73 -4.29
C VAL A 121 -11.54 16.81 -3.78
N THR A 122 -12.84 16.54 -3.83
CA THR A 122 -13.88 17.51 -3.47
C THR A 122 -14.56 17.24 -2.13
N HIS A 123 -14.24 16.12 -1.49
CA HIS A 123 -14.82 15.81 -0.18
C HIS A 123 -14.24 16.74 0.88
N LEU A 124 -15.12 17.26 1.74
CA LEU A 124 -14.76 18.19 2.81
C LEU A 124 -13.77 17.55 3.79
N THR A 125 -12.73 18.31 4.11
CA THR A 125 -11.77 17.98 5.16
C THR A 125 -12.40 18.24 6.53
N TRP A 126 -12.17 17.34 7.49
CA TRP A 126 -12.66 17.49 8.87
C TRP A 126 -11.53 17.63 9.89
N GLU A 127 -10.32 17.19 9.54
CA GLU A 127 -9.11 17.49 10.30
C GLU A 127 -8.37 18.70 9.73
N ARG A 128 -7.32 19.13 10.42
CA ARG A 128 -6.46 20.21 9.97
C ARG A 128 -5.85 19.92 8.59
N LEU A 129 -5.58 20.98 7.84
CA LEU A 129 -4.76 20.90 6.63
C LEU A 129 -3.28 20.94 7.02
N ILE A 130 -2.49 20.08 6.41
CA ILE A 130 -1.04 19.98 6.60
C ILE A 130 -0.40 20.22 5.25
N ASP A 131 0.41 21.27 5.12
CA ASP A 131 1.15 21.49 3.88
C ASP A 131 2.13 20.32 3.68
N GLU A 132 2.14 19.73 2.48
CA GLU A 132 3.03 18.60 2.14
C GLU A 132 4.49 18.91 2.51
N ARG A 133 4.92 20.17 2.37
CA ARG A 133 6.29 20.62 2.67
C ARG A 133 6.64 20.61 4.16
N GLU A 134 5.64 20.52 5.04
CA GLU A 134 5.87 20.36 6.49
C GLU A 134 6.26 18.93 6.88
N ILE A 135 6.14 17.97 5.96
CA ILE A 135 6.35 16.56 6.26
C ILE A 135 7.70 16.09 5.74
N GLU A 136 8.54 15.62 6.65
CA GLU A 136 9.82 14.99 6.33
C GLU A 136 9.58 13.51 5.99
N ILE A 137 9.72 13.11 4.72
CA ILE A 137 9.55 11.70 4.31
C ILE A 137 10.84 10.92 4.61
N ASN A 138 10.72 9.85 5.40
CA ASN A 138 11.85 9.04 5.86
C ASN A 138 11.86 7.63 5.24
N GLU A 139 10.70 7.09 4.89
CA GLU A 139 10.57 5.72 4.36
C GLU A 139 9.50 5.64 3.28
N TRP A 140 9.83 4.91 2.22
CA TRP A 140 8.94 4.60 1.09
C TRP A 140 8.53 3.14 1.19
N THR A 141 7.24 2.87 1.48
CA THR A 141 6.79 1.50 1.75
C THR A 141 6.13 0.85 0.55
N TYR A 142 5.12 1.52 -0.03
CA TYR A 142 4.35 1.05 -1.19
C TYR A 142 3.80 2.27 -1.93
N ASP A 143 3.38 2.09 -3.19
CA ASP A 143 3.00 3.11 -4.17
C ASP A 143 2.30 4.38 -3.62
N MET A 144 1.36 4.22 -2.68
CA MET A 144 0.70 5.35 -2.00
C MET A 144 1.11 5.58 -0.53
N ASN A 145 1.77 4.62 0.12
CA ASN A 145 2.08 4.69 1.55
C ASN A 145 3.53 5.14 1.78
N ARG A 146 3.68 6.23 2.53
CA ARG A 146 4.97 6.75 2.99
C ARG A 146 4.97 6.81 4.50
N ARG A 147 6.15 6.77 5.12
CA ARG A 147 6.30 7.17 6.52
C ARG A 147 7.22 8.36 6.59
N GLY A 148 6.92 9.23 7.53
CA GLY A 148 7.66 10.45 7.70
C GLY A 148 7.53 10.97 9.12
N ARG A 149 7.99 12.20 9.30
CA ARG A 149 7.86 12.95 10.53
C ARG A 149 7.16 14.26 10.25
N TRP A 150 6.18 14.58 11.08
CA TRP A 150 5.50 15.87 11.06
C TRP A 150 5.36 16.38 12.50
N ASN A 151 5.81 17.61 12.74
CA ASN A 151 5.84 18.22 14.07
C ASN A 151 6.43 17.30 15.16
N ASN A 152 7.62 16.73 14.89
CA ASN A 152 8.32 15.77 15.76
C ASN A 152 7.55 14.48 16.09
N THR A 153 6.49 14.16 15.35
CA THR A 153 5.70 12.94 15.50
C THR A 153 5.89 12.08 14.27
N ASP A 154 6.15 10.78 14.45
CA ASP A 154 6.17 9.84 13.34
C ASP A 154 4.76 9.68 12.78
N VAL A 155 4.65 9.68 11.45
CA VAL A 155 3.36 9.63 10.75
C VAL A 155 3.40 8.62 9.62
N GLU A 156 2.23 8.07 9.32
CA GLU A 156 1.98 7.35 8.08
C GLU A 156 1.14 8.21 7.14
N ILE A 157 1.55 8.23 5.87
CA ILE A 157 1.01 9.13 4.87
C ILE A 157 0.47 8.29 3.74
N TRP A 158 -0.75 8.59 3.35
CA TRP A 158 -1.36 8.00 2.19
C TRP A 158 -1.55 9.07 1.12
N TYR A 159 -0.78 8.97 0.03
CA TYR A 159 -0.57 10.01 -0.96
C TYR A 159 -1.11 9.61 -2.33
N GLY A 160 -1.86 10.49 -2.97
CA GLY A 160 -2.34 10.33 -4.34
C GLY A 160 -1.56 11.22 -5.30
N HIS A 161 -0.85 10.60 -6.25
CA HIS A 161 -0.04 11.29 -7.27
C HIS A 161 -0.62 11.20 -8.69
N GLU A 162 -1.74 10.48 -8.85
CA GLU A 162 -2.47 10.33 -10.12
C GLU A 162 -3.97 10.34 -9.86
N ASP A 163 -4.77 10.66 -10.88
CA ASP A 163 -6.24 10.74 -10.79
C ASP A 163 -6.87 9.48 -10.18
N HIS A 164 -6.34 8.32 -10.53
CA HIS A 164 -6.81 7.04 -10.00
C HIS A 164 -6.60 6.94 -8.47
N TYR A 165 -5.42 7.32 -7.97
CA TYR A 165 -5.12 7.33 -6.54
C TYR A 165 -5.89 8.41 -5.80
N LEU A 166 -6.05 9.60 -6.38
CA LEU A 166 -6.86 10.67 -5.80
C LEU A 166 -8.34 10.27 -5.69
N ARG A 167 -8.87 9.49 -6.64
CA ARG A 167 -10.22 8.90 -6.54
C ARG A 167 -10.34 7.89 -5.42
N PHE A 168 -9.33 7.04 -5.23
CA PHE A 168 -9.28 6.12 -4.08
C PHE A 168 -9.21 6.90 -2.77
N MET A 169 -8.41 7.96 -2.74
CA MET A 169 -8.31 8.84 -1.61
C MET A 169 -9.62 9.48 -1.22
N GLN A 170 -10.36 10.05 -2.18
CA GLN A 170 -11.68 10.60 -1.91
C GLN A 170 -12.65 9.55 -1.34
N LYS A 171 -12.65 8.32 -1.88
CA LYS A 171 -13.50 7.23 -1.35
C LYS A 171 -13.14 6.88 0.08
N THR A 172 -11.87 6.75 0.40
CA THR A 172 -11.41 6.49 1.77
C THR A 172 -11.72 7.65 2.69
N MET A 173 -11.61 8.91 2.24
CA MET A 173 -12.01 10.05 3.05
C MET A 173 -13.51 9.97 3.40
N VAL A 174 -14.36 9.64 2.43
CA VAL A 174 -15.81 9.43 2.66
C VAL A 174 -16.03 8.33 3.70
N SER A 175 -15.28 7.23 3.62
CA SER A 175 -15.38 6.12 4.56
C SER A 175 -14.90 6.49 5.96
N LEU A 176 -13.77 7.18 6.08
CA LEU A 176 -13.23 7.68 7.35
C LEU A 176 -14.21 8.66 8.01
N ASP A 177 -14.78 9.58 7.24
CA ASP A 177 -15.79 10.51 7.76
C ASP A 177 -17.04 9.76 8.22
N ALA A 178 -17.49 8.74 7.48
CA ALA A 178 -18.62 7.91 7.87
C ALA A 178 -18.38 7.15 9.19
N LEU A 179 -17.18 6.59 9.38
CA LEU A 179 -16.76 5.94 10.63
C LEU A 179 -16.73 6.95 11.79
N ARG A 180 -16.12 8.12 11.56
CA ARG A 180 -16.04 9.22 12.55
C ARG A 180 -17.41 9.71 12.99
N GLN A 181 -18.32 9.97 12.03
CA GLN A 181 -19.68 10.45 12.32
C GLN A 181 -20.50 9.45 13.17
N ARG A 182 -20.16 8.16 13.10
CA ARG A 182 -20.80 7.07 13.85
C ARG A 182 -20.01 6.64 15.08
N ASN A 183 -18.90 7.32 15.38
CA ASN A 183 -18.02 7.02 16.51
C ASN A 183 -17.52 5.56 16.52
N LEU A 184 -17.16 5.03 15.34
CA LEU A 184 -16.62 3.68 15.16
C LEU A 184 -15.09 3.72 15.17
N ASP A 185 -14.50 3.15 16.22
CA ASP A 185 -13.05 3.09 16.46
C ASP A 185 -12.43 1.87 15.75
N LEU A 186 -12.49 1.87 14.42
CA LEU A 186 -12.06 0.77 13.54
C LEU A 186 -10.95 1.17 12.56
N HIS A 187 -10.33 2.32 12.77
CA HIS A 187 -9.25 2.84 11.91
C HIS A 187 -8.17 3.52 12.75
N PHE A 188 -6.99 3.67 12.17
CA PHE A 188 -5.92 4.48 12.78
C PHE A 188 -6.28 5.96 12.72
N LYS A 189 -5.92 6.71 13.76
CA LYS A 189 -6.28 8.12 13.89
C LYS A 189 -5.77 8.96 12.71
N VAL A 190 -6.67 9.74 12.12
CA VAL A 190 -6.32 10.78 11.16
C VAL A 190 -5.79 12.00 11.91
N LEU A 191 -4.60 12.47 11.53
CA LEU A 191 -3.94 13.62 12.13
C LEU A 191 -4.16 14.92 11.32
N GLY A 192 -4.40 14.77 10.01
CA GLY A 192 -4.67 15.86 9.09
C GLY A 192 -4.87 15.38 7.66
N HIS A 193 -5.31 16.32 6.82
CA HIS A 193 -5.36 16.15 5.36
C HIS A 193 -4.17 16.88 4.76
N MET A 194 -3.38 16.17 3.95
CA MET A 194 -2.21 16.74 3.33
C MET A 194 -2.61 17.54 2.10
N VAL A 195 -2.09 18.76 1.97
CA VAL A 195 -2.39 19.67 0.87
C VAL A 195 -1.12 20.09 0.12
N HIS A 196 -1.26 20.29 -1.19
CA HIS A 196 -0.27 20.90 -2.06
C HIS A 196 -0.98 21.97 -2.89
N ASP A 197 -0.50 23.22 -2.84
CA ASP A 197 -1.14 24.36 -3.51
C ASP A 197 -2.67 24.44 -3.28
N ASP A 198 -3.08 24.30 -2.02
CA ASP A 198 -4.48 24.27 -1.54
C ASP A 198 -5.34 23.08 -2.01
N GLU A 199 -4.78 22.12 -2.75
CA GLU A 199 -5.46 20.89 -3.15
C GLU A 199 -5.13 19.73 -2.21
N VAL A 200 -6.13 18.91 -1.84
CA VAL A 200 -5.90 17.72 -1.03
C VAL A 200 -5.23 16.64 -1.85
N VAL A 201 -4.02 16.26 -1.45
CA VAL A 201 -3.17 15.25 -2.10
C VAL A 201 -2.88 14.04 -1.21
N GLY A 202 -3.24 14.08 0.06
CA GLY A 202 -3.02 12.95 0.97
C GLY A 202 -3.82 12.96 2.27
N ILE A 203 -3.69 11.86 3.01
CA ILE A 203 -4.17 11.71 4.38
C ILE A 203 -2.96 11.41 5.28
N VAL A 204 -2.81 12.16 6.37
CA VAL A 204 -1.77 11.95 7.38
C VAL A 204 -2.40 11.27 8.58
N MET A 205 -1.79 10.17 9.03
CA MET A 205 -2.31 9.34 10.12
C MET A 205 -1.21 9.00 11.12
N GLU A 206 -1.62 8.54 12.29
CA GLU A 206 -0.69 7.90 13.21
C GLU A 206 -0.07 6.64 12.56
N PRO A 207 1.14 6.22 12.98
CA PRO A 207 1.79 5.03 12.44
C PRO A 207 0.91 3.78 12.65
N LYS A 208 0.78 2.95 11.60
CA LYS A 208 0.02 1.69 11.69
C LYS A 208 0.75 0.67 12.58
N GLY A 209 0.47 0.74 13.88
CA GLY A 209 0.92 -0.23 14.88
C GLY A 209 0.21 -1.58 14.80
N GLY A 210 0.55 -2.46 15.75
CA GLY A 210 -0.10 -3.75 15.91
C GLY A 210 0.44 -4.89 15.05
N ARG A 211 -0.15 -6.07 15.22
CA ARG A 211 0.15 -7.28 14.44
C ARG A 211 -0.98 -7.58 13.46
N TYR A 212 -0.72 -8.31 12.40
CA TYR A 212 -1.79 -8.79 11.52
C TYR A 212 -2.77 -9.71 12.27
N VAL A 213 -4.02 -9.73 11.80
CA VAL A 213 -5.05 -10.63 12.28
C VAL A 213 -4.65 -12.08 12.04
N GLU A 214 -4.84 -12.92 13.05
CA GLU A 214 -4.66 -14.36 12.99
C GLU A 214 -6.00 -15.06 13.25
N PHE A 215 -6.10 -16.36 12.94
CA PHE A 215 -7.35 -17.12 13.15
C PHE A 215 -7.85 -17.10 14.62
N ARG A 216 -6.94 -16.97 15.59
CA ARG A 216 -7.31 -16.84 17.01
C ARG A 216 -8.09 -15.56 17.32
N ASP A 217 -7.96 -14.53 16.48
CA ASP A 217 -8.62 -13.24 16.65
C ASP A 217 -10.00 -13.17 16.00
N ARG A 218 -10.49 -14.27 15.42
CA ARG A 218 -11.77 -14.29 14.68
C ARG A 218 -12.91 -13.59 15.42
N VAL A 219 -13.00 -13.72 16.74
CA VAL A 219 -14.04 -13.06 17.54
C VAL A 219 -13.97 -11.53 17.43
N LEU A 220 -12.77 -10.95 17.45
CA LEU A 220 -12.57 -9.50 17.26
C LEU A 220 -13.00 -9.08 15.85
N ALA A 221 -12.65 -9.87 14.83
CA ALA A 221 -13.04 -9.59 13.44
C ALA A 221 -14.54 -9.68 13.19
N TYR A 222 -15.20 -10.73 13.67
CA TYR A 222 -16.66 -10.83 13.59
C TYR A 222 -17.34 -9.68 14.34
N ASN A 223 -16.80 -9.25 15.48
CA ASN A 223 -17.34 -8.10 16.21
C ASN A 223 -17.18 -6.80 15.42
N ALA A 224 -16.01 -6.53 14.84
CA ALA A 224 -15.75 -5.35 14.02
C ALA A 224 -16.68 -5.28 12.79
N PHE A 225 -16.85 -6.40 12.07
CA PHE A 225 -17.78 -6.48 10.94
C PHE A 225 -19.24 -6.30 11.40
N GLN A 226 -19.60 -6.87 12.55
CA GLN A 226 -20.93 -6.68 13.12
C GLN A 226 -21.20 -5.22 13.49
N GLU A 227 -20.22 -4.51 14.05
CA GLU A 227 -20.30 -3.07 14.34
C GLU A 227 -20.53 -2.25 13.07
N LEU A 228 -19.74 -2.49 12.01
CA LEU A 228 -19.98 -1.85 10.71
C LEU A 228 -21.42 -2.08 10.23
N GLN A 229 -21.89 -3.34 10.22
CA GLN A 229 -23.22 -3.66 9.73
C GLN A 229 -24.33 -3.00 10.56
N LYS A 230 -24.22 -2.95 11.89
CA LYS A 230 -25.20 -2.30 12.78
C LYS A 230 -25.41 -0.83 12.39
N ASP A 231 -24.36 -0.22 11.88
CA ASP A 231 -24.29 1.18 11.47
C ASP A 231 -24.52 1.40 9.95
N ASN A 232 -25.00 0.36 9.24
CA ASN A 232 -25.22 0.32 7.80
C ASN A 232 -23.96 0.56 6.95
N LEU A 233 -22.79 0.30 7.51
CA LEU A 233 -21.53 0.30 6.80
C LEU A 233 -21.17 -1.15 6.43
N LEU A 234 -20.76 -1.38 5.19
CA LEU A 234 -20.38 -2.72 4.73
C LEU A 234 -19.11 -2.65 3.89
N ILE A 235 -18.27 -3.66 4.04
CA ILE A 235 -17.07 -3.84 3.22
C ILE A 235 -17.44 -4.63 1.95
N GLY A 236 -17.10 -4.08 0.78
CA GLY A 236 -17.31 -4.74 -0.52
C GLY A 236 -16.07 -5.48 -1.05
N PHE A 237 -16.29 -6.69 -1.60
CA PHE A 237 -15.26 -7.55 -2.21
C PHE A 237 -15.12 -7.35 -3.74
N PRO A 238 -14.02 -7.79 -4.42
CA PRO A 238 -13.14 -8.92 -4.05
C PRO A 238 -11.76 -8.62 -3.42
N GLN A 239 -11.39 -7.36 -3.16
CA GLN A 239 -9.98 -7.01 -2.88
C GLN A 239 -9.59 -6.95 -1.39
N PHE A 240 -10.44 -7.41 -0.47
CA PHE A 240 -10.18 -7.31 0.96
C PHE A 240 -9.49 -8.60 1.46
N SER A 241 -8.37 -8.46 2.17
CA SER A 241 -7.53 -9.56 2.66
C SER A 241 -7.26 -9.41 4.16
N PHE A 242 -6.92 -10.50 4.86
CA PHE A 242 -6.49 -10.46 6.26
C PHE A 242 -5.24 -9.57 6.48
N SER A 243 -4.44 -9.37 5.44
CA SER A 243 -3.32 -8.41 5.45
C SER A 243 -3.76 -6.95 5.61
N ASN A 244 -5.06 -6.67 5.46
CA ASN A 244 -5.63 -5.35 5.62
C ASN A 244 -6.25 -5.10 7.00
N MET A 245 -6.08 -6.02 7.94
CA MET A 245 -6.58 -5.91 9.30
C MET A 245 -5.42 -6.06 10.27
N LYS A 246 -5.41 -5.22 11.30
CA LYS A 246 -4.42 -5.26 12.37
C LYS A 246 -5.08 -5.29 13.74
N ILE A 247 -4.45 -6.01 14.65
CA ILE A 247 -4.74 -5.98 16.07
C ILE A 247 -3.77 -5.03 16.76
N SER A 248 -4.29 -3.93 17.31
CA SER A 248 -3.55 -2.98 18.17
C SER A 248 -4.35 -2.76 19.43
N ASP A 249 -3.69 -2.75 20.59
CA ASP A 249 -4.32 -2.48 21.90
C ASP A 249 -5.58 -3.34 22.18
N GLY A 250 -5.59 -4.58 21.68
CA GLY A 250 -6.70 -5.52 21.84
C GLY A 250 -7.92 -5.24 20.95
N LYS A 251 -7.82 -4.32 20.01
CA LYS A 251 -8.86 -3.95 19.05
C LYS A 251 -8.43 -4.21 17.62
N GLU A 252 -9.41 -4.35 16.75
CA GLU A 252 -9.20 -4.45 15.31
C GLU A 252 -9.22 -3.08 14.66
N HIS A 253 -8.24 -2.85 13.78
CA HIS A 253 -8.18 -1.68 12.91
C HIS A 253 -8.06 -2.13 11.46
N PHE A 254 -8.86 -1.53 10.59
CA PHE A 254 -8.71 -1.66 9.15
C PHE A 254 -7.58 -0.78 8.65
N GLU A 255 -6.77 -1.31 7.74
CA GLU A 255 -5.80 -0.50 7.02
C GLU A 255 -6.52 0.53 6.14
N THR A 256 -5.98 1.75 6.13
CA THR A 256 -6.54 2.91 5.42
C THR A 256 -6.84 2.66 3.95
N ARG A 257 -5.96 1.93 3.26
CA ARG A 257 -6.15 1.57 1.84
C ARG A 257 -7.48 0.85 1.63
N THR A 258 -7.90 0.06 2.60
CA THR A 258 -9.04 -0.84 2.48
C THR A 258 -10.37 -0.14 2.76
N LEU A 259 -10.33 1.00 3.45
CA LEU A 259 -11.51 1.82 3.70
C LEU A 259 -12.15 2.35 2.41
N GLN A 260 -11.43 2.45 1.29
CA GLN A 260 -12.03 2.79 -0.01
C GLN A 260 -13.11 1.79 -0.47
N LEU A 261 -13.10 0.58 0.10
CA LEU A 261 -14.06 -0.50 -0.18
C LEU A 261 -15.30 -0.44 0.72
N LEU A 262 -15.28 0.40 1.74
CA LEU A 262 -16.43 0.60 2.62
C LEU A 262 -17.57 1.28 1.83
N ARG A 263 -18.79 0.85 2.13
CA ARG A 263 -20.04 1.32 1.52
C ARG A 263 -21.00 1.70 2.63
N ASP A 264 -21.51 2.91 2.57
CA ASP A 264 -22.61 3.36 3.42
C ASP A 264 -23.94 3.05 2.73
N LEU A 265 -24.71 2.14 3.31
CA LEU A 265 -26.02 1.72 2.81
C LEU A 265 -27.18 2.50 3.43
N SER A 266 -26.91 3.54 4.23
CA SER A 266 -27.96 4.32 4.91
C SER A 266 -28.97 4.97 3.95
N TYR A 267 -28.58 5.15 2.67
CA TYR A 267 -29.43 5.70 1.61
C TYR A 267 -29.73 4.72 0.48
N GLU A 268 -29.31 3.45 0.60
CA GLU A 268 -29.61 2.44 -0.41
C GLU A 268 -31.11 2.10 -0.38
N ARG A 269 -31.77 2.22 -1.53
CA ARG A 269 -33.22 2.03 -1.67
C ARG A 269 -33.55 0.70 -2.30
N ASP A 270 -32.59 0.09 -2.99
CA ASP A 270 -32.77 -1.21 -3.62
C ASP A 270 -32.56 -2.33 -2.58
N PRO A 271 -33.62 -3.08 -2.22
CA PRO A 271 -33.52 -4.16 -1.25
C PRO A 271 -32.68 -5.33 -1.77
N GLU A 272 -32.68 -5.60 -3.07
CA GLU A 272 -31.87 -6.68 -3.66
C GLU A 272 -30.39 -6.34 -3.60
N ARG A 273 -30.03 -5.11 -3.97
CA ARG A 273 -28.66 -4.62 -3.85
C ARG A 273 -28.18 -4.59 -2.39
N SER A 274 -29.04 -4.17 -1.46
CA SER A 274 -28.74 -4.19 -0.02
C SER A 274 -28.50 -5.61 0.48
N ALA A 275 -29.37 -6.56 0.12
CA ALA A 275 -29.22 -7.96 0.50
C ALA A 275 -27.96 -8.59 -0.09
N HIS A 276 -27.66 -8.32 -1.37
CA HIS A 276 -26.45 -8.78 -2.02
C HIS A 276 -25.18 -8.24 -1.35
N THR A 277 -25.16 -6.93 -1.03
CA THR A 277 -24.01 -6.31 -0.37
C THR A 277 -23.80 -6.86 1.05
N ARG A 278 -24.88 -7.09 1.80
CA ARG A 278 -24.81 -7.73 3.13
C ARG A 278 -24.29 -9.15 3.06
N LYS A 279 -24.75 -9.93 2.07
CA LYS A 279 -24.23 -11.28 1.84
C LYS A 279 -22.74 -11.23 1.55
N ASN A 280 -22.32 -10.41 0.59
CA ASN A 280 -20.91 -10.28 0.22
C ASN A 280 -20.06 -9.87 1.43
N HIS A 281 -20.53 -8.96 2.27
CA HIS A 281 -19.83 -8.52 3.48
C HIS A 281 -19.45 -9.67 4.42
N TRP A 282 -20.35 -10.65 4.62
CA TRP A 282 -20.08 -11.81 5.47
C TRP A 282 -19.31 -12.91 4.75
N ASP A 283 -19.68 -13.23 3.51
CA ASP A 283 -18.97 -14.22 2.68
C ASP A 283 -17.46 -13.87 2.58
N SER A 284 -17.16 -12.58 2.54
CA SER A 284 -15.81 -12.01 2.58
C SER A 284 -15.04 -12.37 3.85
N LEU A 285 -15.68 -12.16 5.01
CA LEU A 285 -15.07 -12.45 6.31
C LEU A 285 -14.85 -13.95 6.48
N ASP A 286 -15.87 -14.75 6.17
CA ASP A 286 -15.82 -16.20 6.28
C ASP A 286 -14.70 -16.76 5.38
N SER A 287 -14.60 -16.30 4.13
CA SER A 287 -13.53 -16.71 3.21
C SER A 287 -12.13 -16.39 3.74
N MET A 288 -11.94 -15.22 4.38
CA MET A 288 -10.66 -14.90 5.00
C MET A 288 -10.35 -15.79 6.21
N MET A 289 -11.35 -16.08 7.04
CA MET A 289 -11.19 -16.95 8.21
C MET A 289 -10.83 -18.37 7.81
N ASP A 290 -11.44 -18.90 6.74
CA ASP A 290 -11.11 -20.21 6.17
C ASP A 290 -9.65 -20.26 5.66
N ILE A 291 -9.17 -19.18 5.03
CA ILE A 291 -7.77 -19.07 4.58
C ILE A 291 -6.84 -19.05 5.80
N LEU A 292 -7.13 -18.23 6.82
CA LEU A 292 -6.31 -18.14 8.04
C LEU A 292 -6.28 -19.47 8.80
N GLU A 293 -7.42 -20.18 8.89
CA GLU A 293 -7.48 -21.50 9.50
C GLU A 293 -6.61 -22.51 8.75
N SER A 294 -6.70 -22.51 7.42
CA SER A 294 -5.92 -23.38 6.55
C SER A 294 -4.42 -23.14 6.71
N LEU A 295 -3.99 -21.87 6.72
CA LEU A 295 -2.59 -21.50 6.95
C LEU A 295 -2.10 -21.95 8.34
N MET A 296 -2.91 -21.75 9.38
CA MET A 296 -2.58 -22.20 10.74
C MET A 296 -2.40 -23.72 10.82
N ARG A 297 -3.26 -24.50 10.15
CA ARG A 297 -3.15 -25.97 10.11
C ARG A 297 -1.88 -26.43 9.42
N VAL A 298 -1.51 -25.82 8.30
CA VAL A 298 -0.28 -26.16 7.56
C VAL A 298 0.97 -25.85 8.40
N CYS A 299 1.02 -24.68 9.04
CA CYS A 299 2.14 -24.30 9.90
C CYS A 299 2.31 -25.23 11.11
N ASN A 300 1.22 -25.77 11.65
CA ASN A 300 1.27 -26.69 12.80
C ASN A 300 1.65 -28.14 12.43
N GLN A 301 1.66 -28.50 11.14
CA GLN A 301 2.02 -29.86 10.67
C GLN A 301 3.50 -30.00 10.29
N ASN A 302 4.25 -28.89 10.20
CA ASN A 302 5.69 -28.86 9.91
C ASN A 302 6.46 -28.37 11.15
N PRO A 303 6.83 -29.26 12.08
CA PRO A 303 7.57 -28.92 13.30
C PRO A 303 9.02 -28.50 13.05
#